data_AF-A0A540LG58-F1
#
_entry.id   AF-A0A540LG58-F1
#
_cell.length_a   1.000
_cell.length_b   1.000
_cell.length_c   1.000
_cell.angle_alpha   90.00
_cell.angle_beta   90.00
_cell.angle_gamma   90.00
#
_symmetry.space_group_name_H-M   'P 1'
#
loop_
_entity.id
_entity.type
_entity.pdbx_description
1 polymer ?
#
loop_
_entity_poly.entity_id
_entity_poly.type
_entity_poly.pdbx_seq_one_letter_code
_entity_poly.pdbx_strand_id
1 'polypeptide(L)'
;DFFSETIAFHIYKLEYLIDGKSRWIEVDSIGKSALFLGLKQSIVMSSAHDGLEWDENSVYFTHMPSYYNSHLGVFNLKSKQVEKVCDLPKGPAPPVFWIDPNTLQHCMLG
;
A
#
# COMPACT_ATOMS: atom_id res chain seq x y z
N ASP A 1 -11.58 -0.65 15.99
CA ASP A 1 -11.10 -0.84 14.60
C ASP A 1 -11.54 0.30 13.71
N PHE A 2 -10.58 0.89 12.99
CA PHE A 2 -10.83 1.98 12.03
C PHE A 2 -11.51 1.51 10.74
N PHE A 3 -11.38 0.23 10.44
CA PHE A 3 -11.98 -0.43 9.29
C PHE A 3 -13.20 -1.22 9.78
N SER A 4 -14.37 -1.01 9.18
CA SER A 4 -15.57 -1.81 9.43
C SER A 4 -15.49 -3.21 8.81
N GLU A 5 -14.48 -3.45 7.98
CA GLU A 5 -14.22 -4.69 7.28
C GLU A 5 -12.82 -5.19 7.66
N THR A 6 -12.65 -6.51 7.71
CA THR A 6 -11.33 -7.11 7.88
C THR A 6 -10.57 -7.01 6.56
N ILE A 7 -9.57 -6.15 6.51
CA ILE A 7 -8.67 -6.03 5.36
C ILE A 7 -7.45 -6.92 5.60
N ALA A 8 -7.14 -7.78 4.64
CA ALA A 8 -5.95 -8.62 4.65
C ALA A 8 -5.37 -8.70 3.24
N PHE A 9 -4.04 -8.69 3.14
CA PHE A 9 -3.34 -8.84 1.87
C PHE A 9 -2.54 -10.14 1.85
N HIS A 10 -2.68 -10.88 0.76
CA HIS A 10 -1.82 -11.99 0.38
C HIS A 10 -0.94 -11.52 -0.79
N ILE A 11 0.38 -11.53 -0.59
CA ILE A 11 1.33 -11.02 -1.59
C ILE A 11 1.98 -12.19 -2.29
N TYR A 12 1.99 -12.15 -3.61
CA TYR A 12 2.58 -13.20 -4.43
C TYR A 12 3.70 -12.62 -5.29
N LYS A 13 4.81 -13.34 -5.37
CA LYS A 13 5.92 -13.08 -6.28
C LYS A 13 5.87 -14.06 -7.45
N LEU A 14 6.00 -13.56 -8.67
CA LEU A 14 6.19 -14.38 -9.85
C LEU A 14 7.66 -14.80 -9.95
N GLU A 15 7.93 -16.10 -9.82
CA GLU A 15 9.25 -16.68 -10.08
C GLU A 15 9.30 -17.27 -11.48
N TYR A 16 10.35 -16.93 -12.23
CA TYR A 16 10.69 -17.58 -13.49
C TYR A 16 11.73 -18.68 -13.23
N LEU A 17 11.42 -19.89 -13.67
CA LEU A 17 12.27 -21.06 -13.51
C LEU A 17 13.21 -21.20 -14.72
N ILE A 18 14.32 -21.90 -14.51
CA ILE A 18 15.35 -22.13 -15.54
C ILE A 18 14.78 -22.90 -16.74
N ASP A 19 13.74 -23.72 -16.52
CA ASP A 19 13.06 -24.49 -17.57
C ASP A 19 12.01 -23.67 -18.36
N GLY A 20 11.97 -22.35 -18.17
CA GLY A 20 11.06 -21.44 -18.87
C GLY A 20 9.63 -21.40 -18.30
N LYS A 21 9.33 -22.17 -17.25
CA LYS A 21 8.06 -22.08 -16.54
C LYS A 21 8.05 -20.92 -15.56
N SER A 22 6.86 -20.52 -15.13
CA SER A 22 6.70 -19.57 -14.03
C SER A 22 5.73 -20.10 -12.98
N ARG A 23 5.89 -19.62 -11.75
CA ARG A 23 4.99 -19.92 -10.65
C ARG A 23 4.80 -18.70 -9.75
N TRP A 24 3.60 -18.55 -9.23
CA TRP A 24 3.31 -17.58 -8.19
C TRP A 24 3.60 -18.22 -6.83
N ILE A 25 4.36 -17.52 -5.99
CA ILE A 25 4.65 -17.95 -4.63
C ILE A 25 4.20 -16.87 -3.67
N GLU A 26 3.41 -17.25 -2.69
CA GLU A 26 3.05 -16.35 -1.59
C GLU A 26 4.31 -15.99 -0.79
N VAL A 27 4.53 -14.70 -0.56
CA VAL A 27 5.66 -14.18 0.20
C VAL A 27 5.15 -13.45 1.44
N ASP A 28 5.87 -13.62 2.55
CA ASP A 28 5.67 -12.88 3.79
C ASP A 28 6.49 -11.59 3.85
N SER A 29 7.37 -11.39 2.87
CA SER A 29 8.25 -10.23 2.79
C SER A 29 8.46 -9.69 1.39
N ILE A 30 8.37 -8.37 1.24
CA ILE A 30 8.85 -7.58 0.09
C ILE A 30 10.16 -6.85 0.38
N GLY A 31 10.82 -7.18 1.50
CA GLY A 31 12.11 -6.62 1.90
C GLY A 31 12.01 -5.15 2.36
N LYS A 32 13.05 -4.38 2.06
CA LYS A 32 13.17 -2.94 2.41
C LYS A 32 12.33 -2.03 1.52
N SER A 33 11.19 -2.52 1.06
CA SER A 33 10.33 -1.83 0.12
C SER A 33 8.93 -1.69 0.70
N ALA A 34 8.20 -0.70 0.21
CA ALA A 34 6.77 -0.51 0.43
C ALA A 34 6.04 -0.60 -0.91
N LEU A 35 4.90 -1.27 -0.94
CA LEU A 35 4.02 -1.36 -2.09
C LEU A 35 2.85 -0.39 -1.89
N PHE A 36 2.64 0.53 -2.82
CA PHE A 36 1.49 1.43 -2.78
C PHE A 36 0.46 0.96 -3.81
N LEU A 37 -0.78 0.82 -3.36
CA LEU A 37 -1.92 0.38 -4.15
C LEU A 37 -2.96 1.50 -4.20
N GLY A 38 -3.16 2.02 -5.40
CA GLY A 38 -4.26 2.93 -5.70
C GLY A 38 -5.38 2.19 -6.42
N LEU A 39 -6.38 2.92 -6.88
CA LEU A 39 -7.56 2.31 -7.51
C LEU A 39 -7.26 1.59 -8.83
N LYS A 40 -6.26 2.06 -9.60
CA LYS A 40 -5.90 1.53 -10.93
C LYS A 40 -4.40 1.44 -11.18
N GLN A 41 -3.60 1.70 -10.16
CA GLN A 41 -2.15 1.77 -10.28
C GLN A 41 -1.49 1.18 -9.04
N SER A 42 -0.24 0.80 -9.20
CA SER A 42 0.62 0.33 -8.13
C SER A 42 2.04 0.82 -8.35
N ILE A 43 2.74 1.18 -7.29
CA ILE A 43 4.19 1.43 -7.34
C ILE A 43 4.87 0.70 -6.19
N VAL A 44 6.09 0.22 -6.43
CA VAL A 44 6.98 -0.26 -5.37
C VAL A 44 8.04 0.79 -5.15
N MET A 45 8.25 1.18 -3.90
CA MET A 45 9.31 2.11 -3.51
C MET A 45 10.25 1.47 -2.52
N SER A 46 11.52 1.86 -2.61
CA SER A 46 12.49 1.60 -1.54
C SER A 46 12.13 2.47 -0.32
N SER A 47 12.19 1.88 0.87
CA SER A 47 11.95 2.57 2.16
C SER A 47 12.93 3.72 2.42
N ALA A 48 14.08 3.76 1.74
CA ALA A 48 15.13 4.76 1.92
C ALA A 48 15.08 5.93 0.91
N HIS A 49 13.92 6.22 0.31
CA HIS A 49 13.82 7.22 -0.76
C HIS A 49 13.55 8.64 -0.20
N ASP A 50 14.39 9.60 -0.60
CA ASP A 50 14.15 11.05 -0.51
C ASP A 50 13.73 11.61 0.86
N GLY A 51 14.23 11.03 1.95
CA GLY A 51 13.96 11.51 3.32
C GLY A 51 12.54 11.25 3.82
N LEU A 52 11.75 10.48 3.06
CA LEU A 52 10.46 9.94 3.46
C LEU A 52 10.68 8.51 3.97
N GLU A 53 10.51 8.32 5.28
CA GLU A 53 10.53 6.99 5.88
C GLU A 53 9.14 6.35 5.71
N TRP A 54 9.06 5.32 4.88
CA TRP A 54 7.90 4.44 4.78
C TRP A 54 8.20 3.14 5.49
N ASP A 55 7.18 2.51 6.07
CA ASP A 55 7.34 1.21 6.71
C ASP A 55 7.79 0.18 5.68
N GLU A 56 8.97 -0.40 5.93
CA GLU A 56 9.42 -1.53 5.14
C GLU A 56 8.46 -2.70 5.27
N ASN A 57 8.45 -3.55 4.25
CA ASN A 57 7.63 -4.73 4.20
C ASN A 57 6.12 -4.46 4.42
N SER A 58 5.62 -3.38 3.82
CA SER A 58 4.25 -2.92 4.03
C SER A 58 3.53 -2.57 2.73
N VAL A 59 2.21 -2.67 2.76
CA VAL A 59 1.31 -2.27 1.67
C VAL A 59 0.54 -1.04 2.10
N TYR A 60 0.77 0.07 1.43
CA TYR A 60 -0.05 1.27 1.55
C TYR A 60 -1.19 1.18 0.55
N PHE A 61 -2.41 1.49 0.95
CA PHE A 61 -3.58 1.35 0.09
C PHE A 61 -4.63 2.43 0.34
N THR A 62 -5.32 2.85 -0.71
CA THR A 62 -6.52 3.68 -0.57
C THR A 62 -7.71 2.81 -0.21
N HIS A 63 -8.33 3.08 0.94
CA HIS A 63 -9.61 2.49 1.32
C HIS A 63 -10.73 3.50 1.14
N MET A 64 -11.80 3.12 0.45
CA MET A 64 -12.95 3.97 0.16
C MET A 64 -14.25 3.33 0.67
N PRO A 65 -14.53 3.39 1.98
CA PRO A 65 -15.79 2.85 2.52
C PRO A 65 -17.03 3.58 1.97
N SER A 66 -16.87 4.82 1.46
CA SER A 66 -17.94 5.52 0.74
C SER A 66 -17.37 6.53 -0.25
N TYR A 67 -18.20 7.04 -1.16
CA TYR A 67 -17.80 8.02 -2.17
C TYR A 67 -17.20 9.32 -1.57
N TYR A 68 -17.56 9.66 -0.34
CA TYR A 68 -17.11 10.89 0.34
C TYR A 68 -16.09 10.65 1.46
N ASN A 69 -15.76 9.39 1.72
CA ASN A 69 -14.84 9.03 2.79
C ASN A 69 -13.81 8.06 2.25
N SER A 70 -12.58 8.53 2.20
CA SER A 70 -11.43 7.71 1.82
C SER A 70 -10.31 7.98 2.80
N HIS A 71 -9.52 6.94 3.09
CA HIS A 71 -8.35 7.05 3.94
C HIS A 71 -7.23 6.20 3.39
N LEU A 72 -6.02 6.60 3.75
CA LEU A 72 -4.81 5.85 3.49
C LEU A 72 -4.66 4.82 4.62
N GLY A 73 -4.61 3.55 4.25
CA GLY A 73 -4.28 2.46 5.16
C GLY A 73 -2.87 1.96 4.88
N VAL A 74 -2.25 1.38 5.91
CA VAL A 74 -1.02 0.59 5.78
C VAL A 74 -1.28 -0.80 6.35
N PHE A 75 -0.83 -1.82 5.63
CA PHE A 75 -0.82 -3.21 6.08
C PHE A 75 0.61 -3.71 6.16
N ASN A 76 1.07 -4.04 7.35
CA ASN A 76 2.40 -4.58 7.54
C ASN A 76 2.39 -6.11 7.31
N LEU A 77 3.19 -6.61 6.36
CA LEU A 77 3.18 -8.03 6.00
C LEU A 77 3.68 -8.92 7.15
N LYS A 78 4.48 -8.41 8.09
CA LYS A 78 5.04 -9.18 9.20
C LYS A 78 4.06 -9.27 10.36
N SER A 79 3.52 -8.14 10.82
CA SER A 79 2.57 -8.10 11.94
C SER A 79 1.16 -8.53 11.52
N LYS A 80 0.86 -8.51 10.21
CA LYS A 80 -0.47 -8.74 9.64
C LYS A 80 -1.53 -7.77 10.18
N GLN A 81 -1.10 -6.61 10.67
CA GLN A 81 -1.98 -5.57 11.18
C GLN A 81 -2.24 -4.51 10.11
N VAL A 82 -3.43 -3.94 10.17
CA VAL A 82 -3.85 -2.81 9.35
C VAL A 82 -3.95 -1.59 10.26
N GLU A 83 -3.35 -0.50 9.83
CA GLU A 83 -3.44 0.78 10.51
C GLU A 83 -3.94 1.86 9.55
N LYS A 84 -4.68 2.83 10.09
CA LYS A 84 -5.08 4.01 9.34
C LYS A 84 -3.94 5.03 9.46
N VAL A 85 -3.44 5.50 8.33
CA VAL A 85 -2.38 6.53 8.27
C VAL A 85 -3.01 7.92 8.34
N CYS A 86 -3.92 8.25 7.42
CA CYS A 86 -4.58 9.56 7.37
C CYS A 86 -5.96 9.48 6.73
N ASP A 87 -6.80 10.48 6.99
CA ASP A 87 -7.97 10.76 6.15
C ASP A 87 -7.54 11.48 4.88
N LEU A 88 -8.09 11.06 3.75
CA LEU A 88 -7.83 11.68 2.47
C LEU A 88 -8.90 12.77 2.21
N PRO A 89 -8.59 13.78 1.38
CA PRO A 89 -9.51 14.90 1.13
C PRO A 89 -10.91 14.43 0.72
N LYS A 90 -11.94 15.03 1.33
CA LYS A 90 -13.34 14.76 1.01
C LYS A 90 -13.68 15.37 -0.35
N GLY A 91 -14.17 14.58 -1.29
CA GLY A 91 -14.51 15.03 -2.65
C GLY A 91 -14.91 13.87 -3.55
N PRO A 92 -15.28 14.11 -4.83
CA PRO A 92 -15.41 13.03 -5.80
C PRO A 92 -14.13 12.20 -5.82
N ALA A 93 -14.29 10.89 -5.99
CA ALA A 93 -13.30 9.84 -5.71
C ALA A 93 -11.83 10.27 -5.91
N PRO A 94 -10.92 9.79 -5.03
CA PRO A 94 -9.47 9.90 -5.20
C PRO A 94 -9.01 10.04 -6.65
N PRO A 95 -8.37 11.15 -7.03
CA PRO A 95 -7.70 11.19 -8.30
C PRO A 95 -6.85 9.93 -8.52
N VAL A 96 -6.95 9.37 -9.72
CA VAL A 96 -6.35 8.08 -10.09
C VAL A 96 -4.84 8.02 -9.78
N PHE A 97 -4.20 9.18 -9.65
CA PHE A 97 -2.77 9.39 -9.42
C PHE A 97 -2.32 9.47 -7.95
N TRP A 98 -3.17 9.19 -6.95
CA TRP A 98 -2.84 9.34 -5.51
C TRP A 98 -1.66 8.53 -4.94
N ILE A 99 -0.97 7.76 -5.77
CA ILE A 99 0.29 7.08 -5.40
C ILE A 99 1.50 8.01 -5.57
N ASP A 100 1.28 9.29 -5.89
CA ASP A 100 2.37 10.26 -5.86
C ASP A 100 2.94 10.37 -4.42
N PRO A 101 4.23 10.02 -4.21
CA PRO A 101 4.85 10.05 -2.88
C PRO A 101 4.81 11.44 -2.24
N ASN A 102 4.82 12.51 -3.04
CA ASN A 102 4.69 13.89 -2.54
C ASN A 102 3.29 14.17 -1.99
N THR A 103 2.26 13.61 -2.64
CA THR A 103 0.87 13.71 -2.16
C THR A 103 0.70 12.95 -0.84
N LEU A 104 1.40 11.84 -0.67
CA LEU A 104 1.39 11.03 0.54
C LEU A 104 2.24 11.63 1.68
N GLN A 105 3.28 12.40 1.37
CA GLN A 105 4.10 13.11 2.36
C GLN A 105 3.27 14.04 3.26
N HIS A 106 2.30 14.76 2.70
CA HIS A 106 1.40 15.64 3.46
C HIS A 106 0.54 14.89 4.49
N CYS A 107 0.29 13.59 4.27
CA CYS A 107 -0.45 12.74 5.19
C CYS A 107 0.40 12.20 6.35
N MET A 108 1.71 12.13 6.19
CA MET A 108 2.62 11.52 7.18
C MET A 108 3.38 12.54 8.04
N LEU A 109 3.44 13.81 7.62
CA LEU A 109 4.08 14.90 8.37
C LEU A 109 3.07 15.76 9.17
N GLY A 110 1.81 15.33 9.23
CA GLY A 110 0.72 16.01 9.94
C GLY A 110 0.57 15.57 11.38
#